data_AF-A0A7V4SSQ9-F1
#
_entry.id   AF-A0A7V4SSQ9-F1
#
_cell.length_a   1.000
_cell.length_b   1.000
_cell.length_c   1.000
_cell.angle_alpha   90.00
_cell.angle_beta   90.00
_cell.angle_gamma   90.00
#
_symmetry.space_group_name_H-M   'P 1'
#
loop_
_entity.id
_entity.type
_entity.pdbx_description
1 polymer ?
#
loop_
_entity_poly.entity_id
_entity_poly.type
_entity_poly.pdbx_seq_one_letter_code
_entity_poly.pdbx_strand_id
1 'polypeptide(L)' 'MNVLEGKRYLTVREFAKRLGVTPGRVRQFICEGRLRTEMFGANRAIPEEEALRFEQEQRMPGRPKSIT' A
#
# COMPACT_ATOMS: atom_id res chain seq x y z
N MET A 1 1.29 -30.50 0.56
CA MET A 1 2.29 -29.48 0.17
C MET A 1 2.45 -28.51 1.31
N ASN A 2 3.65 -28.39 1.88
CA ASN A 2 3.93 -27.35 2.87
C ASN A 2 4.54 -26.18 2.09
N VAL A 3 3.74 -25.15 1.82
CA VAL A 3 4.21 -23.97 1.10
C VAL A 3 5.01 -23.15 2.11
N LEU A 4 6.33 -23.08 1.91
CA LEU A 4 7.17 -22.13 2.61
C LEU A 4 6.74 -20.73 2.14
N GLU A 5 5.85 -20.09 2.90
CA GLU A 5 5.43 -18.70 2.71
C GLU A 5 6.65 -17.79 2.92
N GLY A 6 7.43 -17.62 1.86
CA GLY A 6 8.42 -16.56 1.80
C GLY A 6 7.68 -15.24 1.91
N LYS A 7 7.87 -14.52 3.02
CA LYS A 7 7.30 -13.18 3.21
C LYS A 7 7.67 -12.31 2.02
N ARG A 8 6.69 -12.00 1.18
CA ARG A 8 6.88 -11.19 -0.01
C ARG A 8 6.68 -9.72 0.36
N TYR A 9 7.60 -8.89 -0.09
CA TYR A 9 7.57 -7.45 0.14
C TYR A 9 7.50 -6.71 -1.18
N LEU A 10 6.73 -5.62 -1.18
CA LEU A 10 6.58 -4.71 -2.29
C LEU A 10 7.34 -3.43 -1.98
N THR A 11 8.03 -2.89 -2.98
CA THR A 11 8.55 -1.52 -2.88
C THR A 11 7.40 -0.53 -3.05
N VAL A 12 7.60 0.70 -2.57
CA VAL A 12 6.68 1.82 -2.80
C VAL A 12 6.32 1.98 -4.28
N ARG A 13 7.28 1.78 -5.20
CA ARG A 13 7.06 1.94 -6.65
C ARG A 13 6.19 0.83 -7.20
N GLU A 14 6.41 -0.41 -6.78
CA GLU A 14 5.62 -1.56 -7.22
C GLU A 14 4.18 -1.47 -6.68
N PHE A 15 4.03 -1.11 -5.41
CA PHE A 15 2.71 -0.92 -4.81
C PHE A 15 1.94 0.26 -5.45
N ALA A 16 2.63 1.34 -5.81
CA ALA A 16 2.03 2.47 -6.51
C ALA A 16 1.47 2.09 -7.88
N LYS A 17 2.22 1.32 -8.68
CA LYS A 17 1.74 0.79 -9.97
C LYS A 17 0.53 -0.10 -9.79
N ARG A 18 0.59 -0.99 -8.79
CA ARG A 18 -0.50 -1.93 -8.47
C ARG A 18 -1.81 -1.21 -8.09
N LEU A 19 -1.71 -0.14 -7.30
CA LEU A 19 -2.85 0.71 -6.93
C LEU A 19 -3.29 1.71 -8.02
N GLY A 20 -2.52 1.87 -9.10
CA GLY A 20 -2.78 2.91 -10.11
C GLY A 20 -2.60 4.34 -9.59
N VAL A 21 -1.74 4.55 -8.60
CA VAL A 21 -1.47 5.88 -7.99
C VAL A 21 -0.01 6.28 -8.14
N THR A 22 0.32 7.52 -7.79
CA THR A 22 1.71 7.98 -7.78
C THR A 22 2.47 7.44 -6.55
N PRO A 23 3.81 7.24 -6.64
CA PRO A 23 4.62 6.88 -5.48
C PRO A 23 4.53 7.88 -4.32
N GLY A 24 4.31 9.16 -4.63
CA GLY A 24 4.08 10.21 -3.63
C GLY A 24 2.81 9.97 -2.82
N ARG A 25 1.74 9.51 -3.47
CA ARG A 25 0.48 9.16 -2.78
C ARG A 25 0.66 7.96 -1.84
N VAL A 26 1.45 6.96 -2.24
CA VAL A 26 1.80 5.85 -1.35
C VAL A 26 2.61 6.33 -0.15
N ARG A 27 3.61 7.20 -0.36
CA ARG A 27 4.38 7.82 0.75
C ARG A 27 3.48 8.61 1.69
N GLN A 28 2.48 9.30 1.15
CA GLN A 28 1.48 10.01 1.94
C GLN A 28 0.71 9.03 2.85
N PHE A 29 0.21 7.90 2.32
CA PHE A 29 -0.48 6.89 3.15
C PHE A 29 0.39 6.35 4.28
N ILE A 30 1.69 6.21 4.02
CA ILE A 30 2.66 5.79 5.03
C ILE A 30 2.84 6.87 6.10
N CYS A 31 2.98 8.15 5.70
CA CYS A 31 3.08 9.27 6.64
C CYS A 31 1.80 9.49 7.45
N GLU A 32 0.63 9.24 6.86
CA GLU A 32 -0.67 9.29 7.53
C GLU A 32 -0.91 8.08 8.46
N GLY A 33 -0.01 7.10 8.49
CA GLY A 33 -0.16 5.87 9.28
C GLY A 33 -1.22 4.90 8.75
N ARG A 34 -1.74 5.14 7.55
CA ARG A 34 -2.77 4.31 6.90
C ARG A 34 -2.20 3.04 6.27
N LEU A 35 -0.91 3.04 5.92
CA LEU A 35 -0.21 1.89 5.33
C LEU A 35 1.01 1.55 6.18
N ARG A 36 1.08 0.32 6.70
CA ARG A 36 2.23 -0.15 7.48
C ARG A 36 3.39 -0.53 6.55
N THR A 37 4.61 -0.25 6.99
CA THR A 37 5.82 -0.58 6.24
C THR A 37 6.92 -1.03 7.17
N GLU A 38 7.78 -1.90 6.68
CA GLU A 38 9.02 -2.29 7.34
C GLU A 38 10.20 -1.57 6.68
N MET A 39 11.20 -1.18 7.48
CA MET A 39 12.43 -0.57 6.96
C MET A 39 13.48 -1.64 6.71
N PHE A 40 13.94 -1.72 5.47
CA PHE A 40 15.09 -2.52 5.06
C PHE A 40 16.23 -1.58 4.68
N GLY A 41 17.07 -1.25 5.66
CA GLY A 41 18.10 -0.22 5.52
C GLY A 41 17.49 1.16 5.25
N ALA A 42 17.82 1.77 4.11
CA ALA A 42 17.28 3.07 3.70
C ALA A 42 15.93 2.97 2.95
N ASN A 43 15.47 1.76 2.62
CA ASN A 43 14.27 1.54 1.82
C ASN A 43 13.09 1.10 2.70
N ARG A 44 11.90 1.60 2.35
CA ARG A 44 10.64 1.12 2.93
C ARG A 44 10.08 0.00 2.06
N ALA A 45 9.73 -1.10 2.69
CA ALA A 45 9.10 -2.25 2.09
C ALA A 45 7.71 -2.45 2.69
N ILE A 46 6.74 -2.76 1.84
CA ILE A 46 5.34 -2.97 2.21
C ILE A 46 5.12 -4.47 2.21
N PRO A 47 4.77 -5.11 3.35
CA PRO A 47 4.43 -6.52 3.37
C PRO A 47 3.27 -6.82 2.42
N GLU A 48 3.30 -7.95 1.72
CA GLU A 48 2.23 -8.31 0.77
C GLU A 48 0.86 -8.43 1.45
N GLU A 49 0.81 -8.96 2.68
CA GLU A 49 -0.40 -9.04 3.50
C GLU A 49 -1.00 -7.66 3.77
N GLU A 50 -0.15 -6.69 4.08
CA GLU A 50 -0.55 -5.30 4.32
C GLU A 50 -1.07 -4.63 3.04
N ALA A 51 -0.38 -4.86 1.92
CA ALA A 51 -0.79 -4.38 0.62
C ALA A 51 -2.19 -4.90 0.25
N LEU A 52 -2.43 -6.20 0.43
CA LEU A 52 -3.73 -6.83 0.18
C LEU A 52 -4.83 -6.29 1.09
N ARG A 53 -4.53 -6.07 2.38
CA ARG A 53 -5.49 -5.46 3.31
C ARG A 53 -5.86 -4.05 2.85
N PHE A 54 -4.86 -3.25 2.52
CA PHE A 54 -5.05 -1.86 2.11
C PHE A 54 -5.82 -1.73 0.79
N GLU A 55 -5.57 -2.62 -0.17
CA GLU A 55 -6.34 -2.71 -1.43
C GLU A 55 -7.83 -2.95 -1.17
N GLN A 56 -8.18 -3.82 -0.23
CA GLN A 56 -9.57 -4.13 0.11
C GLN A 56 -10.27 -3.00 0.87
N GLU A 57 -9.54 -2.25 1.70
CA GLU A 57 -10.10 -1.15 2.51
C GLU A 57 -10.32 0.14 1.71
N GLN A 58 -9.62 0.33 0.59
CA GLN A 58 -9.72 1.56 -0.19
C GLN A 58 -11.07 1.66 -0.89
N ARG A 59 -11.93 2.55 -0.39
CA ARG A 59 -13.08 3.06 -1.15
C ARG A 59 -12.57 3.69 -2.45
N MET A 60 -13.29 3.45 -3.55
CA MET A 60 -13.08 4.18 -4.80
C MET A 60 -13.10 5.69 -4.52
N PRO A 61 -12.03 6.44 -4.81
CA PRO A 61 -12.06 7.89 -4.69
C PRO A 61 -13.04 8.44 -5.73
N GLY A 62 -14.24 8.78 -5.28
CA GLY A 62 -15.20 9.58 -6.03
C GLY A 62 -15.13 11.03 -5.58
N ARG A 63 -15.51 11.97 -6.45
CA ARG A 63 -15.77 13.36 -6.04
C ARG A 63 -16.69 13.32 -4.81
N PRO A 64 -16.36 13.99 -3.69
CA PRO A 64 -17.29 14.08 -2.58
C PRO A 64 -18.64 14.56 -3.11
N LYS A 65 -19.71 13.81 -2.80
CA LYS A 65 -21.06 14.21 -3.23
C LYS A 65 -21.29 15.60 -2.66
N SER A 66 -21.53 16.58 -3.53
CA SER A 66 -21.95 17.90 -3.08
C SER A 66 -23.25 17.67 -2.30
N ILE A 67 -23.26 17.96 -1.00
CA ILE A 67 -24.50 18.15 -0.26
C ILE A 67 -25.05 19.47 -0.78
N THR A 68 -25.96 19.39 -1.75
CA THR A 68 -26.84 20.50 -2.16
C THR A 68 -28.17 20.31 -1.47
#